data_AF-A0A0F9LT98-F1
#
_entry.id   AF-A0A0F9LT98-F1
#
_cell.length_a   1.000
_cell.length_b   1.000
_cell.length_c   1.000
_cell.angle_alpha   90.00
_cell.angle_beta   90.00
_cell.angle_gamma   90.00
#
_symmetry.space_group_name_H-M   'P 1'
#
loop_
_entity.id
_entity.type
_entity.pdbx_description
1 polymer ?
#
loop_
_entity_poly.entity_id
_entity_poly.type
_entity_poly.pdbx_seq_one_letter_code
_entity_poly.pdbx_strand_id
1 'polypeptide(L)'
;MSLFGPVTLEETLLPNKIACQKCRLCYSNIHNPKISPYGEGRKDIMVIGEAPGEEEDHNGRPWQGRAGQFLQRKFKQAGIDLFKDCISYNSINCRPTSSRGYNREPTNNEILMCRNHVLRAIYKYEPKIVFLLGGPAVRSIIGARWTKNLGGISKWRGWTIPDRELNTWLCPTFHPSYLMRMESKAADTVFRADIQRALKLGSLPKFQKEEDQVTIVEETQDLVDLLIGQHVQRVAWDIETTGLKPYDIANHKIVAVAFCVSDDRAYATPYPDMRKLKRVLVDRRIRKIAQNMKFEATWTHMFGYDVRGQEWDTMLASHVHDNRSGITSLKFQAYVRFGLVGYDNEVEPYLKSKNPKDSNTVNRMEEAMRVKRREVLIYCGTDALVTYRLAMQQMKELGYARDLH
;
A
#
# COMPACT_ATOMS: atom_id res chain seq x y z
N MET A 1 -13.51 18.96 -19.36
CA MET A 1 -14.31 18.80 -18.13
C MET A 1 -14.39 17.31 -17.81
N SER A 2 -13.61 16.83 -16.85
CA SER A 2 -13.73 15.47 -16.33
C SER A 2 -14.95 15.42 -15.40
N LEU A 3 -15.98 14.68 -15.79
CA LEU A 3 -17.26 14.56 -15.07
C LEU A 3 -17.25 13.45 -14.00
N PHE A 4 -16.10 12.90 -13.65
CA PHE A 4 -15.98 11.90 -12.61
C PHE A 4 -14.82 12.28 -11.69
N GLY A 5 -15.15 12.88 -10.55
CA GLY A 5 -14.25 12.91 -9.40
C GLY A 5 -13.94 11.48 -8.92
N PRO A 6 -12.96 11.30 -8.03
CA PRO A 6 -12.66 9.98 -7.48
C PRO A 6 -13.92 9.41 -6.82
N VAL A 7 -14.37 8.26 -7.33
CA VAL A 7 -15.49 7.51 -6.76
C VAL A 7 -15.13 7.18 -5.32
N THR A 8 -15.90 7.69 -4.36
CA THR A 8 -15.69 7.39 -2.94
C THR A 8 -15.92 5.89 -2.71
N LEU A 9 -15.27 5.28 -1.71
CA LEU A 9 -15.57 3.88 -1.38
C LEU A 9 -17.07 3.64 -1.23
N GLU A 10 -17.83 4.60 -0.70
CA GLU A 10 -19.28 4.48 -0.51
C GLU A 10 -20.07 4.30 -1.81
N GLU A 11 -19.63 4.90 -2.93
CA GLU A 11 -20.34 4.87 -4.21
C GLU A 11 -20.20 3.52 -4.95
N THR A 12 -19.20 2.70 -4.61
CA THR A 12 -18.99 1.37 -5.22
C THR A 12 -19.69 0.21 -4.50
N LEU A 13 -20.46 0.52 -3.45
CA LEU A 13 -20.88 -0.45 -2.47
C LEU A 13 -22.39 -0.70 -2.53
N LEU A 14 -22.78 -1.98 -2.66
CA LEU A 14 -24.19 -2.39 -2.69
C LEU A 14 -24.94 -1.91 -1.43
N PRO A 15 -26.16 -1.35 -1.53
CA PRO A 15 -26.94 -1.00 -0.35
C PRO A 15 -27.05 -2.18 0.62
N ASN A 16 -26.80 -1.95 1.91
CA ASN A 16 -26.71 -3.00 2.94
C ASN A 16 -27.88 -3.99 2.92
N LYS A 17 -29.10 -3.51 2.67
CA LYS A 17 -30.30 -4.36 2.56
C LYS A 17 -30.16 -5.39 1.43
N ILE A 18 -29.70 -4.96 0.26
CA ILE A 18 -29.48 -5.81 -0.92
C ILE A 18 -28.30 -6.76 -0.68
N ALA A 19 -27.22 -6.27 -0.07
CA ALA A 19 -26.04 -7.08 0.23
C ALA A 19 -26.37 -8.22 1.23
N CYS A 20 -27.11 -7.94 2.31
CA CYS A 20 -27.57 -8.96 3.25
C CYS A 20 -28.51 -9.98 2.60
N GLN A 21 -29.42 -9.53 1.74
CA GLN A 21 -30.32 -10.42 0.99
C GLN A 21 -29.53 -11.40 0.09
N LYS A 22 -28.49 -10.93 -0.58
CA LYS A 22 -27.62 -11.77 -1.43
C LYS A 22 -26.71 -12.70 -0.62
N CYS A 23 -26.18 -12.24 0.51
CA CYS A 23 -25.30 -13.02 1.39
C CYS A 23 -26.03 -14.18 2.10
N ARG A 24 -27.30 -13.98 2.43
CA ARG A 24 -28.20 -14.95 3.09
C ARG A 24 -27.82 -15.43 4.51
N LEU A 25 -26.64 -15.13 5.04
CA LEU A 25 -26.26 -15.47 6.42
C LEU A 25 -27.19 -14.89 7.48
N CYS A 26 -27.85 -13.75 7.21
CA CYS A 26 -28.81 -13.18 8.16
C CYS A 26 -30.11 -14.01 8.29
N TYR A 27 -30.32 -14.99 7.41
CA TYR A 27 -31.50 -15.85 7.37
C TYR A 27 -31.16 -17.32 7.66
N SER A 28 -29.91 -17.62 8.04
CA SER A 28 -29.55 -18.95 8.54
C SER A 28 -30.05 -19.15 9.98
N ASN A 29 -30.03 -20.39 10.45
CA ASN A 29 -30.38 -20.74 11.82
C ASN A 29 -29.26 -20.27 12.79
N ILE A 30 -29.28 -18.99 13.15
CA ILE A 30 -28.34 -18.31 14.05
C ILE A 30 -29.12 -17.42 15.03
N HIS A 31 -28.58 -17.18 16.22
CA HIS A 31 -29.31 -16.50 17.31
C HIS A 31 -29.29 -14.98 17.18
N ASN A 32 -28.13 -14.40 16.86
CA ASN A 32 -27.96 -12.95 16.78
C ASN A 32 -27.35 -12.57 15.42
N PRO A 33 -28.17 -12.44 14.35
CA PRO A 33 -27.70 -11.94 13.08
C PRO A 33 -27.28 -10.47 13.20
N LYS A 34 -26.25 -10.08 12.44
CA LYS A 34 -25.76 -8.70 12.34
C LYS A 34 -25.34 -8.13 13.70
N ILE A 35 -24.53 -8.89 14.44
CA ILE A 35 -23.92 -8.43 15.69
C ILE A 35 -23.32 -7.04 15.48
N SER A 36 -23.68 -6.09 16.33
CA SER A 36 -23.22 -4.71 16.24
C SER A 36 -21.79 -4.55 16.78
N PRO A 37 -21.08 -3.46 16.41
CA PRO A 37 -19.83 -3.10 17.07
C PRO A 37 -20.04 -2.97 18.59
N TYR A 38 -19.06 -3.41 19.39
CA TYR A 38 -19.17 -3.50 20.85
C TYR A 38 -17.94 -2.96 21.56
N GLY A 39 -18.13 -2.21 22.65
CA GLY A 39 -17.06 -1.61 23.46
C GLY A 39 -17.23 -0.10 23.60
N GLU A 40 -16.40 0.52 24.43
CA GLU A 40 -16.48 1.94 24.75
C GLU A 40 -15.52 2.83 23.93
N GLY A 41 -14.46 2.25 23.35
CA GLY A 41 -13.56 2.96 22.45
C GLY A 41 -12.71 4.08 23.08
N ARG A 42 -12.43 4.03 24.39
CA ARG A 42 -11.73 5.13 25.12
C ARG A 42 -10.36 5.54 24.56
N LYS A 43 -9.70 4.68 23.79
CA LYS A 43 -8.38 4.96 23.17
C LYS A 43 -8.46 5.16 21.65
N ASP A 44 -9.66 5.31 21.09
CA ASP A 44 -9.88 5.43 19.65
C ASP A 44 -9.31 4.24 18.87
N ILE A 45 -9.35 3.03 19.45
CA ILE A 45 -8.88 1.79 18.82
C ILE A 45 -10.08 1.00 18.32
N MET A 46 -10.04 0.51 17.09
CA MET A 46 -10.96 -0.51 16.59
C MET A 46 -10.23 -1.82 16.34
N VAL A 47 -10.88 -2.95 16.64
CA VAL A 47 -10.36 -4.30 16.43
C VAL A 47 -11.32 -5.07 15.53
N ILE A 48 -10.85 -5.48 14.36
CA ILE A 48 -11.63 -6.20 13.36
C ILE A 48 -11.11 -7.64 13.23
N GLY A 49 -11.96 -8.60 13.61
CA GLY A 49 -11.72 -10.03 13.46
C GLY A 49 -12.32 -10.63 12.18
N GLU A 50 -12.44 -11.95 12.17
CA GLU A 50 -12.99 -12.71 11.05
C GLU A 50 -14.52 -12.69 11.03
N ALA A 51 -15.14 -13.35 11.99
CA ALA A 51 -16.58 -13.57 12.08
C ALA A 51 -16.98 -13.93 13.52
N PRO A 52 -18.27 -13.76 13.90
CA PRO A 52 -18.81 -14.35 15.11
C PRO A 52 -18.67 -15.88 15.12
N GLY A 53 -18.26 -16.44 16.26
CA GLY A 53 -18.38 -17.85 16.56
C GLY A 53 -19.71 -18.17 17.26
N GLU A 54 -19.75 -19.34 17.88
CA GLU A 54 -20.94 -19.84 18.59
C GLU A 54 -21.30 -19.01 19.82
N GLU A 55 -20.32 -18.75 20.67
CA GLU A 55 -20.51 -17.96 21.87
C GLU A 55 -20.85 -16.51 21.52
N GLU A 56 -20.22 -15.93 20.50
CA GLU A 56 -20.57 -14.59 20.04
C GLU A 56 -22.00 -14.52 19.49
N ASP A 57 -22.41 -15.51 18.69
CA ASP A 57 -23.79 -15.62 18.18
C ASP A 57 -24.80 -15.76 19.31
N HIS A 58 -24.52 -16.56 20.34
CA HIS A 58 -25.45 -16.71 21.46
C HIS A 58 -25.55 -15.44 22.32
N ASN A 59 -24.43 -14.77 22.58
CA ASN A 59 -24.37 -13.60 23.45
C ASN A 59 -24.65 -12.26 22.73
N GLY A 60 -24.66 -12.25 21.39
CA GLY A 60 -24.83 -11.04 20.59
C GLY A 60 -23.68 -10.04 20.70
N ARG A 61 -22.47 -10.49 21.08
CA ARG A 61 -21.28 -9.64 21.28
C ARG A 61 -20.04 -10.29 20.66
N PRO A 62 -19.11 -9.52 20.04
CA PRO A 62 -17.83 -10.05 19.54
C PRO A 62 -16.89 -10.50 20.67
N TRP A 63 -15.96 -11.41 20.36
CA TRP A 63 -14.84 -11.83 21.23
C TRP A 63 -15.23 -12.44 22.59
N GLN A 64 -16.31 -13.21 22.64
CA GLN A 64 -16.77 -13.88 23.86
C GLN A 64 -16.14 -15.27 24.03
N GLY A 65 -15.82 -15.93 22.92
CA GLY A 65 -15.22 -17.26 22.87
C GLY A 65 -13.76 -17.32 23.29
N ARG A 66 -13.20 -18.54 23.28
CA ARG A 66 -11.80 -18.84 23.67
C ARG A 66 -10.77 -17.93 22.97
N ALA A 67 -10.94 -17.66 21.68
CA ALA A 67 -10.07 -16.78 20.91
C ALA A 67 -10.16 -15.31 21.40
N GLY A 68 -11.36 -14.85 21.75
CA GLY A 68 -11.59 -13.54 22.33
C GLY A 68 -10.97 -13.40 23.73
N GLN A 69 -11.14 -14.41 24.58
CA GLN A 69 -10.50 -14.44 25.90
C GLN A 69 -8.96 -14.42 25.80
N PHE A 70 -8.39 -15.14 24.83
CA PHE A 70 -6.96 -15.07 24.54
C PHE A 70 -6.53 -13.66 24.12
N LEU A 71 -7.28 -13.04 23.20
CA LEU A 71 -7.03 -11.67 22.74
C LEU A 71 -7.09 -10.66 23.90
N GLN A 72 -8.11 -10.75 24.76
CA GLN A 72 -8.26 -9.92 25.95
C GLN A 72 -7.02 -10.00 26.86
N ARG A 73 -6.50 -11.22 27.11
CA ARG A 73 -5.27 -11.39 27.91
C ARG A 73 -4.06 -10.74 27.24
N LYS A 74 -3.90 -10.90 25.94
CA LYS A 74 -2.77 -10.31 25.19
C LYS A 74 -2.84 -8.79 25.12
N PHE A 75 -4.03 -8.23 24.92
CA PHE A 75 -4.25 -6.79 24.92
C PHE A 75 -4.00 -6.21 26.32
N LYS A 76 -4.46 -6.89 27.37
CA LYS A 76 -4.21 -6.49 28.76
C LYS A 76 -2.72 -6.44 29.08
N GLN A 77 -1.92 -7.39 28.58
CA GLN A 77 -0.45 -7.37 28.71
C GLN A 77 0.20 -6.17 28.00
N ALA A 78 -0.44 -5.62 26.98
CA ALA A 78 -0.02 -4.40 26.29
C ALA A 78 -0.62 -3.11 26.90
N GLY A 79 -1.34 -3.22 28.03
CA GLY A 79 -1.99 -2.09 28.69
C GLY A 79 -3.29 -1.62 28.01
N ILE A 80 -3.95 -2.50 27.26
CA ILE A 80 -5.22 -2.24 26.58
C ILE A 80 -6.31 -3.15 27.14
N ASP A 81 -7.44 -2.57 27.54
CA ASP A 81 -8.66 -3.33 27.81
C ASP A 81 -9.51 -3.43 26.53
N LEU A 82 -9.73 -4.65 26.02
CA LEU A 82 -10.40 -4.86 24.74
C LEU A 82 -11.81 -4.26 24.65
N PHE A 83 -12.54 -4.13 25.76
CA PHE A 83 -13.92 -3.65 25.75
C PHE A 83 -14.07 -2.22 26.27
N LYS A 84 -13.13 -1.72 27.09
CA LYS A 84 -13.12 -0.32 27.51
C LYS A 84 -12.35 0.58 26.53
N ASP A 85 -11.19 0.14 26.07
CA ASP A 85 -10.32 0.97 25.24
C ASP A 85 -10.62 0.85 23.75
N CYS A 86 -11.22 -0.26 23.31
CA CYS A 86 -11.47 -0.53 21.90
C CYS A 86 -12.96 -0.62 21.55
N ILE A 87 -13.26 -0.42 20.27
CA ILE A 87 -14.47 -0.89 19.59
C ILE A 87 -14.14 -2.21 18.89
N SER A 88 -14.86 -3.27 19.24
CA SER A 88 -14.69 -4.61 18.69
C SER A 88 -15.71 -4.90 17.60
N TYR A 89 -15.23 -5.45 16.47
CA TYR A 89 -16.08 -5.84 15.34
C TYR A 89 -15.45 -6.97 14.51
N ASN A 90 -16.11 -7.37 13.41
CA ASN A 90 -15.65 -8.46 12.53
C ASN A 90 -15.77 -8.07 11.06
N SER A 91 -15.12 -8.86 10.19
CA SER A 91 -15.17 -8.70 8.74
C SER A 91 -16.53 -9.08 8.17
N ILE A 92 -17.17 -10.08 8.79
CA ILE A 92 -18.60 -10.38 8.62
C ILE A 92 -19.28 -10.41 9.98
N ASN A 93 -20.56 -10.04 10.05
CA ASN A 93 -21.24 -9.80 11.33
C ASN A 93 -22.36 -10.80 11.64
N CYS A 94 -22.42 -11.89 10.88
CA CYS A 94 -23.28 -13.04 11.12
C CYS A 94 -22.39 -14.27 11.21
N ARG A 95 -22.72 -15.23 12.09
CA ARG A 95 -21.96 -16.47 12.25
C ARG A 95 -22.08 -17.33 10.98
N PRO A 96 -20.98 -17.61 10.25
CA PRO A 96 -21.02 -18.52 9.11
C PRO A 96 -21.03 -19.97 9.59
N THR A 97 -22.09 -20.72 9.27
CA THR A 97 -22.22 -22.15 9.64
C THR A 97 -22.14 -23.08 8.43
N SER A 98 -21.65 -24.29 8.67
CA SER A 98 -21.78 -25.44 7.77
C SER A 98 -23.20 -26.00 7.84
N SER A 99 -23.55 -26.91 6.92
CA SER A 99 -24.84 -27.62 6.95
C SER A 99 -25.10 -28.41 8.25
N ARG A 100 -24.04 -28.71 9.01
CA ARG A 100 -24.12 -29.40 10.31
C ARG A 100 -24.11 -28.44 11.51
N GLY A 101 -24.18 -27.13 11.29
CA GLY A 101 -24.19 -26.12 12.36
C GLY A 101 -22.83 -25.70 12.90
N TYR A 102 -21.73 -26.37 12.49
CA TYR A 102 -20.37 -25.98 12.91
C TYR A 102 -19.90 -24.69 12.24
N ASN A 103 -19.02 -23.95 12.92
CA ASN A 103 -18.34 -22.78 12.35
C ASN A 103 -17.56 -23.17 11.09
N ARG A 104 -17.59 -22.32 10.08
CA ARG A 104 -16.74 -22.40 8.90
C ARG A 104 -16.08 -21.05 8.63
N GLU A 105 -15.06 -21.05 7.79
CA GLU A 105 -14.49 -19.78 7.31
C GLU A 105 -15.52 -19.01 6.45
N PRO A 106 -15.54 -17.68 6.53
CA PRO A 106 -16.32 -16.86 5.63
C PRO A 106 -15.74 -16.89 4.21
N THR A 107 -16.61 -16.94 3.22
CA THR A 107 -16.22 -16.82 1.82
C THR A 107 -15.82 -15.39 1.48
N ASN A 108 -15.02 -15.22 0.42
CA ASN A 108 -14.65 -13.89 -0.08
C ASN A 108 -15.88 -13.05 -0.47
N ASN A 109 -16.93 -13.70 -1.01
CA ASN A 109 -18.18 -13.02 -1.34
C ASN A 109 -18.92 -12.54 -0.09
N GLU A 110 -18.97 -13.34 0.98
CA GLU A 110 -19.59 -12.90 2.24
C GLU A 110 -18.85 -11.71 2.85
N ILE A 111 -17.52 -11.72 2.83
CA ILE A 111 -16.69 -10.58 3.27
C ILE A 111 -16.98 -9.34 2.41
N LEU A 112 -16.99 -9.49 1.09
CA LEU A 112 -17.27 -8.40 0.15
C LEU A 112 -18.66 -7.78 0.40
N MET A 113 -19.68 -8.62 0.61
CA MET A 113 -21.04 -8.17 0.86
C MET A 113 -21.21 -7.49 2.22
N CYS A 114 -20.43 -7.91 3.24
CA CYS A 114 -20.53 -7.33 4.58
C CYS A 114 -19.66 -6.08 4.78
N ARG A 115 -18.66 -5.86 3.91
CA ARG A 115 -17.67 -4.76 3.99
C ARG A 115 -18.28 -3.39 4.30
N ASN A 116 -19.43 -3.07 3.73
CA ASN A 116 -20.08 -1.76 3.89
C ASN A 116 -20.48 -1.48 5.33
N HIS A 117 -20.89 -2.52 6.06
CA HIS A 117 -21.17 -2.42 7.48
C HIS A 117 -19.90 -2.12 8.27
N VAL A 118 -18.78 -2.68 7.85
CA VAL A 118 -17.47 -2.49 8.48
C VAL A 118 -16.94 -1.07 8.23
N LEU A 119 -16.97 -0.60 6.98
CA LEU A 119 -16.54 0.75 6.64
C LEU A 119 -17.39 1.82 7.34
N ARG A 120 -18.72 1.67 7.37
CA ARG A 120 -19.61 2.58 8.11
C ARG A 120 -19.33 2.59 9.61
N ALA A 121 -18.92 1.46 10.19
CA ALA A 121 -18.52 1.43 11.59
C ALA A 121 -17.22 2.21 11.80
N ILE A 122 -16.23 2.08 10.90
CA ILE A 122 -15.00 2.87 10.97
C ILE A 122 -15.31 4.37 10.86
N TYR A 123 -16.13 4.80 9.89
CA TYR A 123 -16.54 6.21 9.77
C TYR A 123 -17.32 6.72 10.98
N LYS A 124 -18.16 5.87 11.60
CA LYS A 124 -18.94 6.26 12.77
C LYS A 124 -18.08 6.46 14.02
N TYR A 125 -17.11 5.56 14.25
CA TYR A 125 -16.31 5.55 15.47
C TYR A 125 -14.98 6.30 15.34
N GLU A 126 -14.61 6.73 14.13
CA GLU A 126 -13.41 7.51 13.81
C GLU A 126 -12.14 7.03 14.56
N PRO A 127 -11.82 5.73 14.54
CA PRO A 127 -10.68 5.23 15.29
C PRO A 127 -9.38 5.79 14.73
N LYS A 128 -8.41 6.06 15.60
CA LYS A 128 -7.03 6.40 15.20
C LYS A 128 -6.24 5.19 14.73
N ILE A 129 -6.55 4.01 15.30
CA ILE A 129 -5.90 2.74 14.99
C ILE A 129 -6.95 1.67 14.76
N VAL A 130 -6.83 0.94 13.65
CA VAL A 130 -7.62 -0.24 13.34
C VAL A 130 -6.71 -1.47 13.29
N PHE A 131 -6.83 -2.37 14.25
CA PHE A 131 -6.20 -3.68 14.19
C PHE A 131 -6.98 -4.62 13.26
N LEU A 132 -6.31 -5.16 12.24
CA LEU A 132 -6.88 -6.14 11.31
C LEU A 132 -6.35 -7.54 11.66
N LEU A 133 -7.17 -8.33 12.36
CA LEU A 133 -6.76 -9.63 12.88
C LEU A 133 -7.04 -10.74 11.86
N GLY A 134 -6.00 -11.18 11.17
CA GLY A 134 -6.07 -12.29 10.21
C GLY A 134 -6.43 -11.91 8.78
N GLY A 135 -6.46 -12.93 7.91
CA GLY A 135 -6.68 -12.78 6.47
C GLY A 135 -8.03 -12.14 6.10
N PRO A 136 -9.15 -12.54 6.72
CA PRO A 136 -10.46 -11.94 6.43
C PRO A 136 -10.53 -10.43 6.73
N ALA A 137 -9.92 -9.97 7.82
CA ALA A 137 -9.85 -8.54 8.16
C ALA A 137 -9.03 -7.74 7.14
N VAL A 138 -7.88 -8.29 6.73
CA VAL A 138 -7.06 -7.73 5.63
C VAL A 138 -7.86 -7.69 4.33
N ARG A 139 -8.59 -8.74 3.98
CA ARG A 139 -9.40 -8.80 2.75
C ARG A 139 -10.58 -7.84 2.78
N SER A 140 -11.19 -7.65 3.95
CA SER A 140 -12.30 -6.71 4.14
C SER A 140 -11.84 -5.28 3.89
N ILE A 141 -10.75 -4.86 4.54
CA ILE A 141 -10.29 -3.46 4.51
C ILE A 141 -9.23 -3.24 3.42
N ILE A 142 -8.04 -3.81 3.57
CA ILE A 142 -6.93 -3.62 2.62
C ILE A 142 -7.30 -4.11 1.21
N GLY A 143 -8.03 -5.22 1.09
CA GLY A 143 -8.50 -5.75 -0.18
C GLY A 143 -9.47 -4.86 -0.96
N ALA A 144 -9.98 -3.79 -0.35
CA ALA A 144 -10.75 -2.76 -1.05
C ALA A 144 -9.90 -1.59 -1.57
N ARG A 145 -8.62 -1.51 -1.18
CA ARG A 145 -7.68 -0.47 -1.65
C ARG A 145 -6.62 -1.06 -2.58
N TRP A 146 -6.14 -2.26 -2.23
CA TRP A 146 -5.07 -2.95 -2.94
C TRP A 146 -5.64 -3.86 -4.03
N THR A 147 -5.71 -3.35 -5.26
CA THR A 147 -6.25 -4.05 -6.44
C THR A 147 -5.32 -5.14 -7.00
N LYS A 148 -4.05 -5.15 -6.59
CA LYS A 148 -3.06 -6.16 -6.98
C LYS A 148 -3.21 -7.42 -6.11
N ASN A 149 -2.37 -8.44 -6.34
CA ASN A 149 -2.45 -9.68 -5.55
C ASN A 149 -2.24 -9.40 -4.05
N LEU A 150 -3.30 -9.62 -3.28
CA LEU A 150 -3.35 -9.41 -1.83
C LEU A 150 -2.44 -10.40 -1.09
N GLY A 151 -2.35 -11.66 -1.52
CA GLY A 151 -1.62 -12.70 -0.77
C GLY A 151 -2.22 -12.99 0.61
N GLY A 152 -1.45 -13.65 1.47
CA GLY A 152 -1.86 -14.03 2.83
C GLY A 152 -1.45 -13.02 3.92
N ILE A 153 -1.96 -13.21 5.13
CA ILE A 153 -1.69 -12.33 6.29
C ILE A 153 -0.18 -12.11 6.56
N SER A 154 0.67 -13.10 6.30
CA SER A 154 2.12 -13.00 6.53
C SER A 154 2.77 -11.85 5.73
N LYS A 155 2.23 -11.53 4.55
CA LYS A 155 2.67 -10.39 3.73
C LYS A 155 2.36 -9.04 4.39
N TRP A 156 1.25 -8.98 5.14
CA TRP A 156 0.69 -7.74 5.68
C TRP A 156 1.06 -7.49 7.13
N ARG A 157 1.22 -8.53 7.95
CA ARG A 157 1.41 -8.38 9.39
C ARG A 157 2.50 -7.34 9.69
N GLY A 158 2.25 -6.53 10.71
CA GLY A 158 3.19 -5.57 11.29
C GLY A 158 3.54 -4.35 10.47
N TRP A 159 2.99 -4.19 9.25
CA TRP A 159 2.92 -2.87 8.64
C TRP A 159 1.99 -1.97 9.44
N THR A 160 2.30 -0.68 9.47
CA THR A 160 1.45 0.38 10.04
C THR A 160 1.08 1.32 8.90
N ILE A 161 -0.05 1.03 8.26
CA ILE A 161 -0.41 1.62 6.97
C ILE A 161 -1.26 2.87 7.22
N PRO A 162 -0.85 4.06 6.76
CA PRO A 162 -1.67 5.25 6.89
C PRO A 162 -2.78 5.24 5.84
N ASP A 163 -4.01 4.86 6.19
CA ASP A 163 -5.13 4.89 5.24
C ASP A 163 -5.67 6.32 5.12
N ARG A 164 -5.42 6.93 3.96
CA ARG A 164 -5.75 8.33 3.68
C ARG A 164 -7.25 8.59 3.59
N GLU A 165 -8.05 7.58 3.23
CA GLU A 165 -9.49 7.72 3.01
C GLU A 165 -10.30 7.50 4.29
N LEU A 166 -9.90 6.50 5.09
CA LEU A 166 -10.47 6.25 6.41
C LEU A 166 -9.90 7.15 7.50
N ASN A 167 -8.83 7.88 7.21
CA ASN A 167 -8.11 8.73 8.16
C ASN A 167 -7.71 7.97 9.45
N THR A 168 -7.23 6.73 9.29
CA THR A 168 -6.77 5.87 10.40
C THR A 168 -5.49 5.12 10.04
N TRP A 169 -4.73 4.69 11.04
CA TRP A 169 -3.72 3.66 10.86
C TRP A 169 -4.36 2.26 10.74
N LEU A 170 -4.00 1.50 9.71
CA LEU A 170 -4.34 0.09 9.59
C LEU A 170 -3.15 -0.76 10.05
N CYS A 171 -3.39 -1.60 11.05
CA CYS A 171 -2.38 -2.42 11.73
C CYS A 171 -2.74 -3.90 11.62
N PRO A 172 -2.48 -4.55 10.47
CA PRO A 172 -2.68 -5.99 10.31
C PRO A 172 -1.76 -6.82 11.23
N THR A 173 -2.32 -7.88 11.80
CA THR A 173 -1.57 -8.89 12.56
C THR A 173 -2.28 -10.24 12.54
N PHE A 174 -1.68 -11.28 13.14
CA PHE A 174 -2.25 -12.61 13.17
C PHE A 174 -3.56 -12.67 13.97
N HIS A 175 -4.46 -13.56 13.54
CA HIS A 175 -5.68 -13.85 14.29
C HIS A 175 -5.35 -14.62 15.58
N PRO A 176 -6.03 -14.36 16.72
CA PRO A 176 -5.82 -15.10 17.98
C PRO A 176 -5.85 -16.62 17.83
N SER A 177 -6.79 -17.15 17.05
CA SER A 177 -6.91 -18.60 16.80
C SER A 177 -5.66 -19.20 16.14
N TYR A 178 -4.91 -18.44 15.33
CA TYR A 178 -3.65 -18.91 14.76
C TYR A 178 -2.57 -19.04 15.85
N LEU A 179 -2.46 -18.04 16.72
CA LEU A 179 -1.51 -18.06 17.84
C LEU A 179 -1.79 -19.19 18.82
N MET A 180 -3.08 -19.44 19.10
CA MET A 180 -3.51 -20.56 19.94
C MET A 180 -3.18 -21.92 19.33
N ARG A 181 -3.29 -22.08 18.00
CA ARG A 181 -2.97 -23.37 17.34
C ARG A 181 -1.48 -23.63 17.22
N MET A 182 -0.68 -22.60 17.00
CA MET A 182 0.77 -22.76 16.84
C MET A 182 1.50 -23.01 18.16
N GLU A 183 0.97 -22.48 19.27
CA GLU A 183 1.62 -22.49 20.59
C GLU A 183 3.10 -22.07 20.56
N SER A 184 3.46 -21.18 19.61
CA SER A 184 4.84 -20.81 19.33
C SER A 184 5.23 -19.51 20.03
N LYS A 185 6.29 -19.54 20.82
CA LYS A 185 6.90 -18.35 21.43
C LYS A 185 7.33 -17.31 20.38
N ALA A 186 7.75 -17.75 19.19
CA ALA A 186 8.12 -16.86 18.11
C ALA A 186 6.89 -16.11 17.55
N ALA A 187 5.81 -16.83 17.27
CA ALA A 187 4.57 -16.21 16.79
C ALA A 187 3.98 -15.22 17.81
N ASP A 188 4.04 -15.56 19.10
CA ASP A 188 3.61 -14.66 20.18
C ASP A 188 4.49 -13.40 20.29
N THR A 189 5.80 -13.56 20.13
CA THR A 189 6.75 -12.43 20.13
C THR A 189 6.48 -11.49 18.97
N VAL A 190 6.23 -12.02 17.77
CA VAL A 190 5.88 -11.23 16.58
C VAL A 190 4.56 -10.50 16.79
N PHE A 191 3.53 -11.19 17.29
CA PHE A 191 2.23 -10.57 17.59
C PHE A 191 2.38 -9.41 18.57
N ARG A 192 3.12 -9.62 19.67
CA ARG A 192 3.38 -8.57 20.66
C ARG A 192 4.15 -7.39 20.04
N ALA A 193 5.14 -7.65 19.21
CA ALA A 193 5.90 -6.60 18.52
C ALA A 193 5.01 -5.77 17.58
N ASP A 194 4.09 -6.41 16.86
CA ASP A 194 3.15 -5.72 15.97
C ASP A 194 2.17 -4.84 16.75
N ILE A 195 1.62 -5.32 17.88
CA ILE A 195 0.78 -4.49 18.76
C ILE A 195 1.56 -3.30 19.31
N GLN A 196 2.78 -3.53 19.83
CA GLN A 196 3.61 -2.46 20.40
C GLN A 196 4.04 -1.43 19.35
N ARG A 197 4.27 -1.85 18.10
CA ARG A 197 4.54 -0.91 16.99
C ARG A 197 3.34 -0.01 16.74
N ALA A 198 2.14 -0.57 16.69
CA ALA A 198 0.90 0.18 16.47
C ALA A 198 0.62 1.19 17.59
N LEU A 199 0.84 0.82 18.86
CA LEU A 199 0.58 1.71 20.00
C LEU A 199 1.54 2.89 20.12
N LYS A 200 2.67 2.86 19.41
CA LYS A 200 3.62 3.98 19.32
C LYS A 200 3.25 4.99 18.23
N LEU A 201 2.21 4.71 17.44
CA LEU A 201 1.79 5.61 16.37
C LEU A 201 1.18 6.88 16.96
N GLY A 202 1.61 8.02 16.42
CA GLY A 202 0.96 9.30 16.66
C GLY A 202 -0.16 9.55 15.64
N SER A 203 -0.55 10.82 15.53
CA SER A 203 -1.46 11.27 14.47
C SER A 203 -0.92 10.93 13.08
N LEU A 204 -1.82 10.72 12.13
CA LEU A 204 -1.45 10.58 10.72
C LEU A 204 -0.70 11.84 10.24
N PRO A 205 0.26 11.68 9.33
CA PRO A 205 0.89 12.83 8.68
C PRO A 205 -0.15 13.56 7.80
N LYS A 206 0.11 14.84 7.53
CA LYS A 206 -0.67 15.58 6.52
C LYS A 206 -0.29 15.06 5.14
N PHE A 207 -1.28 14.63 4.37
CA PHE A 207 -1.08 14.18 3.00
C PHE A 207 -1.22 15.37 2.05
N GLN A 208 -0.27 15.49 1.12
CA GLN A 208 -0.39 16.34 -0.05
C GLN A 208 -0.58 15.46 -1.27
N LYS A 209 -1.31 15.94 -2.27
CA LYS A 209 -1.46 15.21 -3.51
C LYS A 209 -0.13 15.17 -4.24
N GLU A 210 0.29 13.97 -4.63
CA GLU A 210 1.56 13.78 -5.35
C GLU A 210 1.56 14.49 -6.71
N GLU A 211 0.42 14.57 -7.39
CA GLU A 211 0.29 15.28 -8.67
C GLU A 211 0.63 16.78 -8.59
N ASP A 212 0.35 17.43 -7.46
CA ASP A 212 0.63 18.86 -7.24
C ASP A 212 2.12 19.13 -6.99
N GLN A 213 2.90 18.06 -6.75
CA GLN A 213 4.33 18.10 -6.44
C GLN A 213 5.18 17.72 -7.66
N VAL A 214 4.55 17.38 -8.79
CA VAL A 214 5.20 17.06 -10.05
C VAL A 214 5.03 18.22 -11.02
N THR A 215 6.15 18.85 -11.38
CA THR A 215 6.21 19.87 -12.43
C THR A 215 6.60 19.23 -13.75
N ILE A 216 5.77 19.41 -14.78
CA ILE A 216 6.11 18.97 -16.15
C ILE A 216 7.02 20.03 -16.78
N VAL A 217 8.18 19.59 -17.27
CA VAL A 217 9.17 20.41 -17.97
C VAL A 217 9.29 19.89 -19.39
N GLU A 218 8.79 20.64 -20.36
CA GLU A 218 8.68 20.20 -21.77
C GLU A 218 10.06 19.95 -22.40
N GLU A 219 11.04 20.84 -22.13
CA GLU A 219 12.36 20.76 -22.74
C GLU A 219 13.40 20.12 -21.80
N THR A 220 14.17 19.19 -22.33
CA THR A 220 15.24 18.53 -21.54
C THR A 220 16.32 19.51 -21.07
N GLN A 221 16.56 20.59 -21.82
CA GLN A 221 17.57 21.58 -21.44
C GLN A 221 17.14 22.32 -20.17
N ASP A 222 15.87 22.74 -20.09
CA ASP A 222 15.32 23.43 -18.94
C ASP A 222 15.35 22.55 -17.69
N LEU A 223 15.07 21.24 -17.83
CA LEU A 223 15.21 20.27 -16.74
C LEU A 223 16.66 20.21 -16.23
N VAL A 224 17.64 20.12 -17.13
CA VAL A 224 19.06 20.07 -16.76
C VAL A 224 19.48 21.36 -16.05
N ASP A 225 19.05 22.51 -16.57
CA ASP A 225 19.40 23.81 -16.00
C ASP A 225 18.73 24.03 -14.63
N LEU A 226 17.50 23.53 -14.42
CA LEU A 226 16.85 23.48 -13.12
C LEU A 226 17.64 22.65 -12.10
N LEU A 227 18.04 21.43 -12.48
CA LEU A 227 18.77 20.52 -11.59
C LEU A 227 20.15 21.09 -11.22
N ILE A 228 20.89 21.60 -12.20
CA ILE A 228 22.23 22.16 -11.97
C ILE A 228 22.14 23.48 -11.21
N GLY A 229 21.21 24.37 -11.59
CA GLY A 229 21.03 25.69 -10.97
C GLY A 229 20.56 25.62 -9.52
N GLN A 230 19.82 24.57 -9.13
CA GLN A 230 19.44 24.31 -7.75
C GLN A 230 20.57 23.71 -6.89
N HIS A 231 21.74 23.44 -7.47
CA HIS A 231 22.87 22.80 -6.79
C HIS A 231 22.49 21.48 -6.08
N VAL A 232 21.62 20.68 -6.71
CA VAL A 232 21.11 19.44 -6.11
C VAL A 232 22.25 18.45 -5.85
N GLN A 233 22.36 17.99 -4.60
CA GLN A 233 23.37 17.00 -4.22
C GLN A 233 22.90 15.56 -4.38
N ARG A 234 21.58 15.36 -4.40
CA ARG A 234 20.93 14.06 -4.38
C ARG A 234 19.62 14.17 -5.14
N VAL A 235 19.36 13.20 -6.00
CA VAL A 235 18.12 13.09 -6.76
C VAL A 235 17.65 11.65 -6.77
N ALA A 236 16.35 11.45 -6.65
CA ALA A 236 15.75 10.21 -7.12
C ALA A 236 15.33 10.40 -8.57
N TRP A 237 15.41 9.34 -9.36
CA TRP A 237 15.04 9.43 -10.76
C TRP A 237 14.36 8.15 -11.22
N ASP A 238 13.57 8.31 -12.25
CA ASP A 238 12.76 7.26 -12.85
C ASP A 238 12.68 7.49 -14.37
N ILE A 239 12.51 6.42 -15.14
CA ILE A 239 12.29 6.48 -16.58
C ILE A 239 11.12 5.59 -16.98
N GLU A 240 10.30 6.12 -17.88
CA GLU A 240 9.28 5.34 -18.56
C GLU A 240 9.74 4.97 -19.95
N THR A 241 9.54 3.71 -20.31
CA THR A 241 10.15 3.12 -21.50
C THR A 241 9.18 2.24 -22.25
N THR A 242 9.45 2.02 -23.54
CA THR A 242 8.58 1.19 -24.39
C THR A 242 8.81 -0.32 -24.24
N GLY A 243 9.57 -0.77 -23.24
CA GLY A 243 9.85 -2.18 -22.99
C GLY A 243 10.58 -2.43 -21.68
N LEU A 244 10.86 -3.70 -21.35
CA LEU A 244 11.63 -4.02 -20.13
C LEU A 244 13.14 -4.05 -20.38
N LYS A 245 13.56 -4.21 -21.63
CA LYS A 245 14.96 -4.31 -22.02
C LYS A 245 15.22 -3.43 -23.24
N PRO A 246 16.33 -2.68 -23.28
CA PRO A 246 16.60 -1.72 -24.34
C PRO A 246 17.31 -2.32 -25.57
N TYR A 247 17.35 -3.65 -25.73
CA TYR A 247 18.24 -4.30 -26.70
C TYR A 247 17.79 -4.16 -28.16
N ASP A 248 16.50 -4.00 -28.40
CA ASP A 248 15.98 -3.59 -29.71
C ASP A 248 15.96 -2.06 -29.83
N ILE A 249 17.14 -1.46 -30.00
CA ILE A 249 17.34 -0.01 -30.03
C ILE A 249 16.53 0.67 -31.14
N ALA A 250 16.20 -0.05 -32.22
CA ALA A 250 15.42 0.50 -33.33
C ALA A 250 13.97 0.80 -32.91
N ASN A 251 13.40 0.01 -31.99
CA ASN A 251 12.01 0.11 -31.57
C ASN A 251 11.84 0.64 -30.13
N HIS A 252 12.86 0.50 -29.30
CA HIS A 252 12.80 0.89 -27.91
C HIS A 252 13.18 2.35 -27.66
N LYS A 253 12.37 3.02 -26.83
CA LYS A 253 12.53 4.43 -26.50
C LYS A 253 12.30 4.67 -25.02
N ILE A 254 12.98 5.70 -24.51
CA ILE A 254 12.63 6.36 -23.25
C ILE A 254 11.57 7.41 -23.61
N VAL A 255 10.37 7.27 -23.07
CA VAL A 255 9.23 8.15 -23.37
C VAL A 255 9.05 9.25 -22.33
N ALA A 256 9.55 9.03 -21.11
CA ALA A 256 9.62 10.05 -20.07
C ALA A 256 10.81 9.79 -19.14
N VAL A 257 11.30 10.85 -18.52
CA VAL A 257 12.22 10.79 -17.39
C VAL A 257 11.69 11.72 -16.30
N ALA A 258 11.92 11.35 -15.04
CA ALA A 258 11.68 12.23 -13.93
C ALA A 258 12.86 12.30 -12.98
N PHE A 259 13.02 13.47 -12.34
CA PHE A 259 13.96 13.69 -11.25
C PHE A 259 13.23 14.34 -10.07
N CYS A 260 13.36 13.74 -8.90
CA CYS A 260 12.90 14.27 -7.64
C CYS A 260 14.09 14.80 -6.82
N VAL A 261 13.96 16.03 -6.33
CA VAL A 261 15.05 16.80 -5.70
C VAL A 261 14.82 17.03 -4.20
N SER A 262 13.58 16.90 -3.74
CA SER A 262 13.17 17.02 -2.33
C SER A 262 11.97 16.10 -2.07
N ASP A 263 11.56 15.95 -0.82
CA ASP A 263 10.40 15.14 -0.44
C ASP A 263 9.06 15.67 -0.97
N ASP A 264 9.03 16.86 -1.58
CA ASP A 264 7.85 17.53 -2.10
C ASP A 264 7.99 18.07 -3.53
N ARG A 265 9.07 17.73 -4.25
CA ARG A 265 9.34 18.30 -5.57
C ARG A 265 9.95 17.32 -6.55
N ALA A 266 9.26 17.10 -7.66
CA ALA A 266 9.72 16.34 -8.79
C ALA A 266 9.49 17.08 -10.11
N TYR A 267 10.35 16.80 -11.08
CA TYR A 267 10.28 17.32 -12.44
C TYR A 267 10.20 16.16 -13.41
N ALA A 268 9.28 16.20 -14.37
CA ALA A 268 9.12 15.17 -15.39
C ALA A 268 9.22 15.77 -16.80
N THR A 269 9.98 15.11 -17.67
CA THR A 269 10.20 15.55 -19.05
C THR A 269 9.85 14.44 -20.04
N PRO A 270 9.05 14.73 -21.08
CA PRO A 270 8.72 13.80 -22.15
C PRO A 270 9.89 13.66 -23.14
N TYR A 271 10.05 12.47 -23.71
CA TYR A 271 11.01 12.14 -24.77
C TYR A 271 12.39 12.80 -24.59
N PRO A 272 13.11 12.49 -23.50
CA PRO A 272 14.31 13.22 -23.12
C PRO A 272 15.46 13.12 -24.14
N ASP A 273 16.16 14.22 -24.38
CA ASP A 273 17.47 14.20 -25.06
C ASP A 273 18.57 13.71 -24.11
N MET A 274 18.92 12.43 -24.26
CA MET A 274 19.92 11.77 -23.42
C MET A 274 21.31 12.45 -23.47
N ARG A 275 21.66 13.15 -24.56
CA ARG A 275 22.94 13.89 -24.65
C ARG A 275 22.98 15.05 -23.67
N LYS A 276 21.85 15.72 -23.44
CA LYS A 276 21.72 16.80 -22.46
C LYS A 276 21.75 16.24 -21.04
N LEU A 277 20.99 15.16 -20.78
CA LEU A 277 20.94 14.50 -19.48
C LEU A 277 22.28 13.91 -19.02
N LYS A 278 23.20 13.62 -19.94
CA LYS A 278 24.56 13.18 -19.61
C LYS A 278 25.18 14.04 -18.51
N ARG A 279 24.99 15.37 -18.55
CA ARG A 279 25.54 16.32 -17.56
C ARG A 279 25.12 16.00 -16.12
N VAL A 280 23.93 15.44 -15.94
CA VAL A 280 23.39 15.03 -14.63
C VAL A 280 23.77 13.58 -14.33
N LEU A 281 23.53 12.66 -15.27
CA LEU A 281 23.66 11.22 -15.05
C LEU A 281 25.10 10.76 -14.75
N VAL A 282 26.11 11.38 -15.37
CA VAL A 282 27.52 10.98 -15.20
C VAL A 282 28.27 11.78 -14.13
N ASP A 283 27.65 12.81 -13.55
CA ASP A 283 28.28 13.63 -12.51
C ASP A 283 28.22 12.93 -11.16
N ARG A 284 29.37 12.50 -10.63
CA ARG A 284 29.47 11.81 -9.32
C ARG A 284 29.06 12.67 -8.13
N ARG A 285 29.03 13.99 -8.28
CA ARG A 285 28.64 14.93 -7.21
C ARG A 285 27.13 14.98 -7.01
N ILE A 286 26.37 14.68 -8.07
CA ILE A 286 24.93 14.49 -7.98
C ILE A 286 24.69 13.01 -7.65
N ARG A 287 24.22 12.72 -6.45
CA ARG A 287 23.96 11.35 -5.98
C ARG A 287 22.62 10.86 -6.51
N LYS A 288 22.55 9.62 -7.00
CA LYS A 288 21.35 9.05 -7.64
C LYS A 288 20.73 7.96 -6.78
N ILE A 289 19.44 8.08 -6.63
CA ILE A 289 18.55 7.11 -5.99
C ILE A 289 17.61 6.57 -7.08
N ALA A 290 17.40 5.27 -7.13
CA ALA A 290 16.39 4.70 -8.00
C ALA A 290 15.67 3.54 -7.31
N GLN A 291 14.47 3.18 -7.79
CA GLN A 291 13.80 2.00 -7.27
C GLN A 291 14.49 0.72 -7.70
N ASN A 292 15.04 0.66 -8.91
CA ASN A 292 15.71 -0.52 -9.43
C ASN A 292 16.88 -0.06 -10.29
N MET A 293 17.93 0.48 -9.67
CA MET A 293 19.04 1.19 -10.33
C MET A 293 19.62 0.41 -11.51
N LYS A 294 19.61 -0.92 -11.44
CA LYS A 294 20.01 -1.81 -12.54
C LYS A 294 19.20 -1.58 -13.82
N PHE A 295 17.88 -1.43 -13.70
CA PHE A 295 16.99 -1.13 -14.82
C PHE A 295 17.36 0.20 -15.46
N GLU A 296 17.37 1.30 -14.69
CA GLU A 296 17.61 2.62 -15.28
C GLU A 296 19.03 2.73 -15.85
N ALA A 297 20.04 2.16 -15.17
CA ALA A 297 21.41 2.13 -15.66
C ALA A 297 21.58 1.30 -16.95
N THR A 298 20.82 0.20 -17.10
CA THR A 298 20.85 -0.62 -18.34
C THR A 298 20.31 0.19 -19.52
N TRP A 299 19.23 0.93 -19.33
CA TRP A 299 18.66 1.79 -20.36
C TRP A 299 19.61 2.91 -20.79
N THR A 300 20.23 3.62 -19.84
CA THR A 300 21.15 4.71 -20.20
C THR A 300 22.46 4.24 -20.80
N HIS A 301 22.93 3.05 -20.41
CA HIS A 301 24.15 2.46 -20.96
C HIS A 301 24.04 2.23 -22.48
N MET A 302 22.85 1.88 -22.99
CA MET A 302 22.60 1.75 -24.43
C MET A 302 22.76 3.05 -25.20
N PHE A 303 22.68 4.21 -24.53
CA PHE A 303 22.97 5.52 -25.09
C PHE A 303 24.43 5.95 -24.87
N GLY A 304 25.29 5.06 -24.36
CA GLY A 304 26.70 5.33 -24.07
C GLY A 304 26.94 6.06 -22.75
N TYR A 305 25.97 6.04 -21.82
CA TYR A 305 26.06 6.75 -20.55
C TYR A 305 25.96 5.82 -19.34
N ASP A 306 27.08 5.66 -18.63
CA ASP A 306 27.09 4.99 -17.32
C ASP A 306 26.62 5.96 -16.23
N VAL A 307 25.56 5.60 -15.51
CA VAL A 307 25.09 6.37 -14.35
C VAL A 307 26.15 6.34 -13.26
N ARG A 308 26.69 7.51 -12.88
CA ARG A 308 27.71 7.66 -11.83
C ARG A 308 27.12 8.34 -10.61
N GLY A 309 27.65 8.02 -9.43
CA GLY A 309 27.11 8.54 -8.16
C GLY A 309 25.86 7.79 -7.70
N GLN A 310 25.69 6.51 -8.08
CA GLN A 310 24.61 5.67 -7.56
C GLN A 310 24.77 5.51 -6.04
N GLU A 311 23.86 6.09 -5.27
CA GLU A 311 23.92 6.13 -3.81
C GLU A 311 22.99 5.10 -3.19
N TRP A 312 21.79 4.90 -3.75
CA TRP A 312 20.77 4.06 -3.14
C TRP A 312 19.86 3.39 -4.16
N ASP A 313 19.52 2.14 -3.87
CA ASP A 313 18.51 1.36 -4.59
C ASP A 313 17.42 0.95 -3.59
N THR A 314 16.22 1.51 -3.73
CA THR A 314 15.16 1.31 -2.73
C THR A 314 14.54 -0.08 -2.79
N MET A 315 14.64 -0.82 -3.90
CA MET A 315 14.22 -2.22 -3.97
C MET A 315 15.20 -3.12 -3.22
N LEU A 316 16.50 -2.96 -3.43
CA LEU A 316 17.53 -3.70 -2.70
C LEU A 316 17.45 -3.41 -1.20
N ALA A 317 17.33 -2.14 -0.82
CA ALA A 317 17.14 -1.76 0.59
C ALA A 317 15.85 -2.36 1.18
N SER A 318 14.77 -2.47 0.39
CA SER A 318 13.55 -3.16 0.85
C SER A 318 13.78 -4.64 1.14
N HIS A 319 14.59 -5.34 0.33
CA HIS A 319 14.96 -6.74 0.57
C HIS A 319 15.80 -6.92 1.84
N VAL A 320 16.66 -5.94 2.16
CA VAL A 320 17.48 -5.94 3.38
C VAL A 320 16.62 -5.70 4.62
N HIS A 321 15.66 -4.76 4.54
CA HIS A 321 14.75 -4.44 5.64
C HIS A 321 13.81 -5.60 6.00
N ASP A 322 13.28 -6.28 4.99
CA ASP A 322 12.28 -7.30 5.17
C ASP A 322 12.35 -8.34 4.03
N ASN A 323 12.62 -9.58 4.40
CA ASN A 323 12.85 -10.67 3.46
C ASN A 323 11.56 -11.39 3.02
N ARG A 324 10.38 -10.88 3.39
CA ARG A 324 9.11 -11.43 2.90
C ARG A 324 8.99 -11.29 1.39
N SER A 325 8.29 -12.23 0.75
CA SER A 325 8.08 -12.19 -0.69
C SER A 325 7.02 -11.16 -1.09
N GLY A 326 7.23 -10.51 -2.23
CA GLY A 326 6.22 -9.65 -2.87
C GLY A 326 5.94 -8.32 -2.17
N ILE A 327 6.88 -7.82 -1.36
CA ILE A 327 6.77 -6.53 -0.65
C ILE A 327 7.75 -5.46 -1.15
N THR A 328 8.63 -5.76 -2.09
CA THR A 328 9.75 -4.86 -2.46
C THR A 328 9.47 -3.95 -3.65
N SER A 329 8.31 -4.06 -4.29
CA SER A 329 7.93 -3.14 -5.36
C SER A 329 7.61 -1.75 -4.82
N LEU A 330 7.91 -0.71 -5.63
CA LEU A 330 7.62 0.68 -5.27
C LEU A 330 6.15 0.86 -4.91
N LYS A 331 5.24 0.34 -5.72
CA LYS A 331 3.78 0.42 -5.49
C LYS A 331 3.36 -0.19 -4.16
N PHE A 332 3.99 -1.29 -3.73
CA PHE A 332 3.70 -1.88 -2.42
C PHE A 332 4.24 -1.01 -1.29
N GLN A 333 5.49 -0.56 -1.40
CA GLN A 333 6.10 0.33 -0.41
C GLN A 333 5.36 1.66 -0.31
N ALA A 334 4.90 2.21 -1.44
CA ALA A 334 4.10 3.41 -1.55
C ALA A 334 2.82 3.29 -0.71
N TYR A 335 2.13 2.15 -0.83
CA TYR A 335 0.93 1.90 -0.06
C TYR A 335 1.23 1.72 1.42
N VAL A 336 2.11 0.79 1.80
CA VAL A 336 2.28 0.43 3.22
C VAL A 336 2.96 1.52 4.05
N ARG A 337 3.74 2.42 3.43
CA ARG A 337 4.46 3.50 4.12
C ARG A 337 3.76 4.85 4.00
N PHE A 338 3.11 5.14 2.88
CA PHE A 338 2.56 6.47 2.60
C PHE A 338 1.05 6.45 2.34
N GLY A 339 0.39 5.30 2.33
CA GLY A 339 -1.04 5.21 2.05
C GLY A 339 -1.40 5.49 0.60
N LEU A 340 -0.40 5.53 -0.29
CA LEU A 340 -0.59 5.89 -1.69
C LEU A 340 -0.97 4.65 -2.51
N VAL A 341 -2.12 4.70 -3.17
CA VAL A 341 -2.64 3.64 -4.04
C VAL A 341 -3.21 4.22 -5.31
N GLY A 342 -3.22 3.43 -6.39
CA GLY A 342 -3.97 3.74 -7.61
C GLY A 342 -3.44 4.90 -8.45
N TYR A 343 -2.31 5.52 -8.08
CA TYR A 343 -1.68 6.57 -8.90
C TYR A 343 -1.19 6.04 -10.27
N ASP A 344 -1.08 4.72 -10.42
CA ASP A 344 -0.74 4.05 -11.67
C ASP A 344 -1.95 3.61 -12.51
N ASN A 345 -3.19 3.79 -12.02
CA ASN A 345 -4.39 3.22 -12.66
C ASN A 345 -4.58 3.67 -14.12
N GLU A 346 -4.25 4.92 -14.43
CA GLU A 346 -4.40 5.49 -15.77
C GLU A 346 -3.34 4.99 -16.77
N VAL A 347 -2.19 4.52 -16.27
CA VAL A 347 -0.98 4.17 -17.05
C VAL A 347 -0.74 2.66 -17.08
N GLU A 348 -1.11 1.91 -16.03
CA GLU A 348 -0.92 0.46 -15.92
C GLU A 348 -1.41 -0.35 -17.14
N PRO A 349 -2.55 -0.02 -17.80
CA PRO A 349 -3.00 -0.70 -19.01
C PRO A 349 -2.02 -0.62 -20.19
N TYR A 350 -1.10 0.34 -20.18
CA TYR A 350 -0.13 0.59 -21.26
C TYR A 350 1.26 0.00 -20.99
N LEU A 351 1.59 -0.27 -19.73
CA LEU A 351 2.88 -0.85 -19.32
C LEU A 351 3.03 -2.33 -19.72
N LYS A 352 1.91 -3.06 -19.87
CA LYS A 352 1.92 -4.49 -20.21
C LYS A 352 2.12 -4.69 -21.71
N SER A 353 3.07 -5.54 -22.09
CA SER A 353 3.21 -5.97 -23.47
C SER A 353 2.12 -6.96 -23.87
N LYS A 354 1.83 -7.06 -25.17
CA LYS A 354 0.84 -8.02 -25.72
C LYS A 354 1.26 -9.49 -25.51
N ASN A 355 2.56 -9.75 -25.32
CA ASN A 355 3.09 -11.07 -25.02
C ASN A 355 3.97 -11.03 -23.75
N PRO A 356 3.41 -11.29 -22.56
CA PRO A 356 4.13 -11.17 -21.29
C PRO A 356 5.30 -12.16 -21.12
N LYS A 357 5.46 -13.14 -22.01
CA LYS A 357 6.59 -14.08 -22.00
C LYS A 357 7.83 -13.56 -22.73
N ASP A 358 7.70 -12.47 -23.50
CA ASP A 358 8.81 -11.88 -24.25
C ASP A 358 9.13 -10.47 -23.72
N SER A 359 10.24 -10.38 -22.98
CA SER A 359 10.73 -9.14 -22.38
C SER A 359 11.18 -8.07 -23.39
N ASN A 360 11.32 -8.43 -24.67
CA ASN A 360 11.72 -7.52 -25.75
C ASN A 360 10.51 -6.96 -26.51
N THR A 361 9.29 -7.38 -26.17
CA THR A 361 8.10 -6.85 -26.86
C THR A 361 7.80 -5.43 -26.44
N VAL A 362 7.52 -4.61 -27.45
CA VAL A 362 7.12 -3.21 -27.25
C VAL A 362 5.78 -3.16 -26.52
N ASN A 363 5.72 -2.38 -25.44
CA ASN A 363 4.49 -2.11 -24.71
C ASN A 363 3.66 -1.00 -25.43
N ARG A 364 2.64 -0.45 -24.77
CA ARG A 364 1.77 0.58 -25.36
C ARG A 364 2.09 1.98 -24.84
N MET A 365 3.28 2.23 -24.31
CA MET A 365 3.62 3.53 -23.73
C MET A 365 3.65 4.67 -24.76
N GLU A 366 3.99 4.40 -26.02
CA GLU A 366 3.85 5.39 -27.11
C GLU A 366 2.39 5.77 -27.36
N GLU A 367 1.47 4.82 -27.23
CA GLU A 367 0.03 5.12 -27.30
C GLU A 367 -0.37 5.98 -26.10
N ALA A 368 0.07 5.62 -24.89
CA ALA A 368 -0.18 6.40 -23.68
C ALA A 368 0.33 7.85 -23.79
N MET A 369 1.54 8.05 -24.33
CA MET A 369 2.08 9.40 -24.55
C MET A 369 1.27 10.22 -25.54
N ARG A 370 0.57 9.59 -26.49
CA ARG A 370 -0.30 10.30 -27.44
C ARG A 370 -1.64 10.69 -26.83
N VAL A 371 -2.25 9.82 -26.03
CA VAL A 371 -3.63 10.02 -25.53
C VAL A 371 -3.72 10.48 -24.08
N LYS A 372 -2.66 10.26 -23.29
CA LYS A 372 -2.57 10.46 -21.83
C LYS A 372 -1.18 10.99 -21.41
N ARG A 373 -0.61 11.90 -22.21
CA ARG A 373 0.75 12.44 -22.01
C ARG A 373 0.96 12.96 -20.59
N ARG A 374 0.00 13.74 -20.09
CA ARG A 374 0.06 14.33 -18.75
C ARG A 374 0.10 13.25 -17.69
N GLU A 375 -0.78 12.24 -17.77
CA GLU A 375 -0.88 11.16 -16.78
C GLU A 375 0.39 10.32 -16.75
N VAL A 376 1.03 10.06 -17.91
CA VAL A 376 2.33 9.37 -17.95
C VAL A 376 3.42 10.19 -17.26
N LEU A 377 3.48 11.51 -17.50
CA LEU A 377 4.48 12.38 -16.89
C LEU A 377 4.26 12.55 -15.39
N ILE A 378 3.01 12.69 -14.94
CA ILE A 378 2.67 12.70 -13.52
C ILE A 378 2.99 11.35 -12.86
N TYR A 379 2.73 10.23 -13.54
CA TYR A 379 3.08 8.89 -13.06
C TYR A 379 4.61 8.74 -12.86
N CYS A 380 5.42 9.06 -13.88
CA CYS A 380 6.88 9.01 -13.80
C CYS A 380 7.43 9.94 -12.70
N GLY A 381 6.89 11.18 -12.61
CA GLY A 381 7.24 12.12 -11.54
C GLY A 381 6.88 11.61 -10.15
N THR A 382 5.73 10.94 -10.01
CA THR A 382 5.29 10.33 -8.76
C THR A 382 6.17 9.14 -8.38
N ASP A 383 6.58 8.30 -9.33
CA ASP A 383 7.50 7.19 -9.07
C ASP A 383 8.86 7.71 -8.57
N ALA A 384 9.41 8.77 -9.17
CA ALA A 384 10.62 9.43 -8.66
C ALA A 384 10.42 10.03 -7.26
N LEU A 385 9.28 10.71 -7.02
CA LEU A 385 8.94 11.32 -5.73
C LEU A 385 8.84 10.30 -4.60
N VAL A 386 8.11 9.21 -4.83
CA VAL A 386 7.94 8.13 -3.84
C VAL A 386 9.26 7.42 -3.62
N THR A 387 10.07 7.23 -4.67
CA THR A 387 11.41 6.66 -4.56
C THR A 387 12.31 7.50 -3.66
N TYR A 388 12.29 8.83 -3.80
CA TYR A 388 13.04 9.73 -2.92
C TYR A 388 12.62 9.59 -1.46
N ARG A 389 11.31 9.70 -1.18
CA ARG A 389 10.75 9.57 0.18
C ARG A 389 11.09 8.22 0.80
N LEU A 390 10.97 7.14 0.02
CA LEU A 390 11.28 5.78 0.45
C LEU A 390 12.76 5.65 0.82
N ALA A 391 13.65 6.17 -0.02
CA ALA A 391 15.09 6.16 0.26
C ALA A 391 15.43 6.90 1.54
N MET A 392 14.85 8.08 1.76
CA MET A 392 15.09 8.85 2.99
C MET A 392 14.64 8.08 4.25
N GLN A 393 13.47 7.44 4.21
CA GLN A 393 13.03 6.57 5.30
C GLN A 393 13.96 5.38 5.51
N GLN A 394 14.30 4.66 4.44
CA GLN A 394 15.15 3.46 4.52
C GLN A 394 16.56 3.78 5.01
N MET A 395 17.17 4.87 4.53
CA MET A 395 18.48 5.34 4.97
C MET A 395 18.47 5.63 6.47
N LYS A 396 17.46 6.35 6.96
CA LYS A 396 17.29 6.62 8.39
C LYS A 396 17.12 5.33 9.20
N GLU A 397 16.29 4.41 8.72
CA GLU A 397 16.04 3.12 9.38
C GLU A 397 17.28 2.21 9.42
N LEU A 398 18.16 2.28 8.42
CA LEU A 398 19.42 1.52 8.36
C LEU A 398 20.61 2.25 8.98
N GLY A 399 20.42 3.44 9.55
CA GLY A 399 21.51 4.22 10.12
C GLY A 399 22.53 4.72 9.08
N TYR A 400 22.09 4.93 7.83
CA TYR A 400 22.93 5.49 6.77
C TYR A 400 23.14 7.00 7.03
N ALA A 401 24.25 7.33 7.68
CA ALA A 401 24.53 8.65 8.25
C ALA A 401 25.27 9.62 7.32
N ARG A 402 25.22 9.46 5.99
CA ARG A 402 25.82 10.43 5.06
C ARG A 402 24.85 11.57 4.77
N ASP A 403 24.91 12.60 5.61
CA ASP A 403 24.28 13.92 5.46
C ASP A 403 22.82 13.84 4.95
N LEU A 404 21.89 13.63 5.89
CA LEU A 404 20.44 13.74 5.69
C LEU A 404 19.96 15.21 5.76
N HIS A 405 20.88 16.17 5.67
CA HIS A 405 20.64 17.61 5.79
C HIS A 405 20.94 18.33 4.49
#